data_AF-A0A971QCL4-F1
#
_entry.id   AF-A0A971QCL4-F1
#
_cell.length_a   1.000
_cell.length_b   1.000
_cell.length_c   1.000
_cell.angle_alpha   90.00
_cell.angle_beta   90.00
_cell.angle_gamma   90.00
#
_symmetry.space_group_name_H-M   'P 1'
#
loop_
_entity.id
_entity.type
_entity.pdbx_description
1 polymer ?
#
loop_
_entity_poly.entity_id
_entity_poly.type
_entity_poly.pdbx_seq_one_letter_code
_entity_poly.pdbx_strand_id
1 'polypeptide(L)'
;MLTTIHQIDPGRADADAIRKAVDCLAGSGLVTFPTETVYGVGANAADPKALARLRELKGRAETKPFTVHIGSRWAVDRFVPDLAGVGRRLVQKAWPGPLTLIFDVPHPEQAQVIRDTSPEHIDAMYHAGTIGIRCPDDSVAAQLLEACPFPVVAASANPAGEPAPTDGDQARKALDGQVDLVLDAGHCRYGKASTIVRVTSKGYDILREGVLDARTIRRLAQLRFLLVCTGNTCRSAMGEAILRRLLAEHVGCDEDALTSSGYVVESAGTMACEGAPASTEAINALAARGIDLSYHRSTPLTLEALLRADYILAMTAGHRATVGAILPAALDRCRLVDEADVDDPMGGDTATYALCAKRIEQALRHQLEEIPL
;
A
#
# COMPACT_ATOMS: atom_id res chain seq x y z
N MET A 1 20.15 -30.52 -18.45
CA MET A 1 21.40 -29.89 -18.01
C MET A 1 21.45 -29.96 -16.49
N LEU A 2 22.58 -29.73 -15.84
CA LEU A 2 22.64 -29.59 -14.37
C LEU A 2 22.33 -28.15 -13.99
N THR A 3 21.58 -27.94 -12.91
CA THR A 3 21.28 -26.61 -12.38
C THR A 3 22.51 -26.02 -11.68
N THR A 4 22.85 -24.76 -11.98
CA THR A 4 23.90 -24.02 -11.28
C THR A 4 23.37 -23.43 -9.99
N ILE A 5 24.18 -23.38 -8.92
CA ILE A 5 23.78 -22.82 -7.63
C ILE A 5 24.79 -21.74 -7.25
N HIS A 6 24.27 -20.57 -6.89
CA HIS A 6 25.02 -19.50 -6.26
C HIS A 6 24.54 -19.30 -4.83
N GLN A 7 25.40 -19.64 -3.88
CA GLN A 7 25.19 -19.38 -2.46
C GLN A 7 25.46 -17.89 -2.19
N ILE A 8 24.50 -17.22 -1.56
CA ILE A 8 24.57 -15.81 -1.20
C ILE A 8 24.39 -15.71 0.30
N ASP A 9 25.35 -15.05 0.97
CA ASP A 9 25.21 -14.69 2.37
C ASP A 9 23.98 -13.77 2.55
N PRO A 10 22.97 -14.14 3.36
CA PRO A 10 21.78 -13.33 3.55
C PRO A 10 22.16 -11.93 4.07
N GLY A 11 21.69 -10.88 3.39
CA GLY A 11 21.98 -9.49 3.76
C GLY A 11 23.32 -8.94 3.26
N ARG A 12 24.09 -9.70 2.47
CA ARG A 12 25.24 -9.18 1.71
C ARG A 12 24.90 -9.03 0.24
N ALA A 13 25.37 -7.94 -0.36
CA ALA A 13 25.31 -7.77 -1.81
C ALA A 13 26.32 -8.71 -2.48
N ASP A 14 25.86 -9.51 -3.43
CA ASP A 14 26.70 -10.34 -4.31
C ASP A 14 26.47 -9.92 -5.76
N ALA A 15 27.20 -8.88 -6.18
CA ALA A 15 27.06 -8.31 -7.51
C ALA A 15 27.37 -9.31 -8.64
N ASP A 16 28.24 -10.31 -8.39
CA ASP A 16 28.56 -11.32 -9.40
C ASP A 16 27.42 -12.33 -9.55
N ALA A 17 26.83 -12.79 -8.44
CA ALA A 17 25.65 -13.66 -8.47
C ALA A 17 24.46 -12.97 -9.14
N ILE A 18 24.21 -11.70 -8.81
CA ILE A 18 23.14 -10.90 -9.45
C ILE A 18 23.40 -10.73 -10.94
N ARG A 19 24.63 -10.37 -11.35
CA ARG A 19 24.99 -10.24 -12.78
C ARG A 19 24.76 -11.54 -13.53
N LYS A 20 25.21 -12.68 -12.99
CA LYS A 20 24.99 -14.00 -13.61
C LYS A 20 23.52 -14.36 -13.73
N ALA A 21 22.70 -13.98 -12.75
CA ALA A 21 21.26 -14.19 -12.81
C ALA A 21 20.59 -13.32 -13.88
N VAL A 22 21.01 -12.05 -14.02
CA VAL A 22 20.54 -11.18 -15.10
C VAL A 22 20.94 -11.73 -16.47
N ASP A 23 22.21 -12.12 -16.64
CA ASP A 23 22.72 -12.73 -17.88
C ASP A 23 21.95 -14.02 -18.23
N CYS A 24 21.64 -14.84 -17.21
CA CYS A 24 20.83 -16.05 -17.35
C CYS A 24 19.41 -15.73 -17.84
N LEU A 25 18.70 -14.78 -17.21
CA LEU A 25 17.36 -14.37 -17.63
C LEU A 25 17.36 -13.76 -19.04
N ALA A 26 18.39 -12.98 -19.39
CA ALA A 26 18.56 -12.42 -20.72
C ALA A 26 18.79 -13.50 -21.80
N GLY A 27 19.45 -14.60 -21.43
CA GLY A 27 19.70 -15.76 -22.30
C GLY A 27 18.56 -16.79 -22.38
N SER A 28 17.31 -16.36 -22.18
CA SER A 28 16.11 -17.22 -22.10
C SER A 28 16.14 -18.24 -20.95
N GLY A 29 16.97 -18.01 -19.93
CA GLY A 29 17.13 -18.86 -18.76
C GLY A 29 16.02 -18.70 -17.73
N LEU A 30 15.86 -19.70 -16.87
CA LEU A 30 15.02 -19.65 -15.67
C LEU A 30 15.89 -19.51 -14.43
N VAL A 31 15.59 -18.52 -13.61
CA VAL A 31 16.30 -18.26 -12.34
C VAL A 31 15.37 -18.47 -11.17
N THR A 32 15.78 -19.32 -10.25
CA THR A 32 15.14 -19.46 -8.94
C THR A 32 15.78 -18.50 -7.95
N PHE A 33 14.97 -17.73 -7.23
CA PHE A 33 15.43 -16.69 -6.31
C PHE A 33 14.59 -16.64 -5.02
N PRO A 34 15.16 -16.19 -3.89
CA PRO A 34 14.47 -16.13 -2.61
C PRO A 34 13.39 -15.03 -2.61
N THR A 35 12.39 -15.16 -1.74
CA THR A 35 11.53 -14.05 -1.32
C THR A 35 11.27 -14.16 0.19
N GLU A 36 10.58 -13.18 0.78
CA GLU A 36 10.15 -13.26 2.18
C GLU A 36 9.12 -14.37 2.43
N THR A 37 8.40 -14.82 1.38
CA THR A 37 7.34 -15.84 1.49
C THR A 37 7.86 -17.26 1.24
N VAL A 38 8.29 -17.51 0.00
CA VAL A 38 8.66 -18.81 -0.58
C VAL A 38 9.58 -18.53 -1.77
N TYR A 39 10.41 -19.47 -2.20
CA TYR A 39 11.24 -19.27 -3.38
C TYR A 39 10.39 -19.15 -4.65
N GLY A 40 10.79 -18.24 -5.53
CA GLY A 40 10.18 -18.00 -6.83
C GLY A 40 11.08 -18.52 -7.95
N VAL A 41 10.49 -18.86 -9.09
CA VAL A 41 11.20 -19.10 -10.36
C VAL A 41 10.74 -18.06 -11.35
N GLY A 42 11.70 -17.28 -11.86
CA GLY A 42 11.50 -16.14 -12.74
C GLY A 42 11.98 -16.40 -14.17
N ALA A 43 11.34 -15.71 -15.10
CA ALA A 43 11.68 -15.66 -16.51
C ALA A 43 11.56 -14.23 -17.04
N ASN A 44 12.32 -13.91 -18.08
CA ASN A 44 12.14 -12.68 -18.84
C ASN A 44 10.79 -12.71 -19.56
N ALA A 45 9.91 -11.74 -19.25
CA ALA A 45 8.57 -11.65 -19.83
C ALA A 45 8.55 -11.09 -21.26
N ALA A 46 9.65 -10.48 -21.71
CA ALA A 46 9.85 -10.07 -23.09
C ALA A 46 10.50 -11.16 -23.96
N ASP A 47 10.63 -12.39 -23.45
CA ASP A 47 11.21 -13.52 -24.16
C ASP A 47 10.22 -14.68 -24.26
N PRO A 48 9.61 -14.91 -25.44
CA PRO A 48 8.66 -16.00 -25.65
C PRO A 48 9.23 -17.39 -25.34
N LYS A 49 10.54 -17.61 -25.55
CA LYS A 49 11.20 -18.89 -25.25
C LYS A 49 11.31 -19.09 -23.74
N ALA A 50 11.69 -18.06 -23.00
CA ALA A 50 11.75 -18.12 -21.54
C ALA A 50 10.36 -18.39 -20.93
N LEU A 51 9.33 -17.72 -21.45
CA LEU A 51 7.93 -17.93 -21.03
C LEU A 51 7.43 -19.34 -21.31
N ALA A 52 7.71 -19.88 -22.51
CA ALA A 52 7.34 -21.25 -22.86
C ALA A 52 7.96 -22.26 -21.89
N ARG A 53 9.26 -22.10 -21.57
CA ARG A 53 9.95 -22.93 -20.57
C ARG A 53 9.32 -22.82 -19.19
N LEU A 54 8.98 -21.60 -18.75
CA LEU A 54 8.34 -21.38 -17.45
C LEU A 54 6.93 -22.01 -17.39
N ARG A 55 6.15 -21.94 -18.48
CA ARG A 55 4.83 -22.59 -18.57
C ARG A 55 4.93 -24.11 -18.51
N GLU A 56 5.87 -24.68 -19.26
CA GLU A 56 6.16 -26.12 -19.27
C GLU A 56 6.51 -26.59 -17.86
N LEU A 57 7.48 -25.92 -17.22
CA LEU A 57 7.89 -26.21 -15.83
C LEU A 57 6.71 -26.18 -14.85
N LYS A 58 5.80 -25.22 -15.02
CA LYS A 58 4.68 -25.01 -14.12
C LYS A 58 3.42 -25.81 -14.50
N GLY A 59 3.44 -26.57 -15.60
CA GLY A 59 2.26 -27.25 -16.14
C GLY A 59 1.05 -26.30 -16.27
N ARG A 60 1.30 -25.03 -16.60
CA ARG A 60 0.26 -23.99 -16.62
C ARG A 60 -0.28 -23.81 -18.03
N ALA A 61 -1.61 -23.83 -18.14
CA ALA A 61 -2.30 -23.39 -19.36
C ALA A 61 -2.01 -21.92 -19.67
N GLU A 62 -2.10 -21.53 -20.94
CA GLU A 62 -1.96 -20.15 -21.41
C GLU A 62 -2.87 -19.17 -20.64
N THR A 63 -4.06 -19.63 -20.25
CA THR A 63 -5.08 -18.86 -19.52
C THR A 63 -4.73 -18.52 -18.08
N LYS A 64 -3.64 -19.08 -17.51
CA LYS A 64 -3.20 -18.76 -16.15
C LYS A 64 -2.01 -17.79 -16.20
N PRO A 65 -2.24 -16.49 -15.96
CA PRO A 65 -1.16 -15.50 -16.03
C PRO A 65 -0.11 -15.73 -14.94
N PHE A 66 1.12 -15.28 -15.22
CA PHE A 66 2.16 -15.15 -14.22
C PHE A 66 2.08 -13.79 -13.52
N THR A 67 2.82 -13.65 -12.42
CA THR A 67 2.88 -12.40 -11.67
C THR A 67 4.16 -11.68 -12.01
N VAL A 68 4.06 -10.44 -12.45
CA VAL A 68 5.22 -9.55 -12.63
C VAL A 68 5.84 -9.27 -11.27
N HIS A 69 7.15 -9.44 -11.16
CA HIS A 69 7.91 -9.10 -9.96
C HIS A 69 8.75 -7.84 -10.21
N ILE A 70 8.69 -6.89 -9.28
CA ILE A 70 9.41 -5.62 -9.35
C ILE A 70 10.30 -5.44 -8.12
N GLY A 71 11.51 -4.91 -8.31
CA GLY A 71 12.47 -4.75 -7.20
C GLY A 71 12.20 -3.52 -6.33
N SER A 72 11.49 -2.53 -6.87
CA SER A 72 11.06 -1.33 -6.15
C SER A 72 9.57 -1.09 -6.33
N ARG A 73 8.89 -0.71 -5.24
CA ARG A 73 7.44 -0.42 -5.26
C ARG A 73 7.08 0.67 -6.27
N TRP A 74 7.98 1.61 -6.53
CA TRP A 74 7.77 2.73 -7.46
C TRP A 74 7.77 2.31 -8.92
N ALA A 75 8.37 1.14 -9.24
CA ALA A 75 8.35 0.62 -10.60
C ALA A 75 6.94 0.24 -11.07
N VAL A 76 5.96 0.11 -10.17
CA VAL A 76 4.55 -0.17 -10.51
C VAL A 76 3.96 0.84 -11.49
N ASP A 77 4.37 2.11 -11.40
CA ASP A 77 3.86 3.19 -12.25
C ASP A 77 4.24 2.97 -13.74
N ARG A 78 5.25 2.14 -14.02
CA ARG A 78 5.59 1.72 -15.39
C ARG A 78 4.59 0.73 -15.99
N PHE A 79 3.89 -0.02 -15.14
CA PHE A 79 2.98 -1.11 -15.51
C PHE A 79 1.50 -0.71 -15.39
N VAL A 80 1.18 0.18 -14.45
CA VAL A 80 -0.19 0.59 -14.15
C VAL A 80 -0.28 2.12 -14.28
N PRO A 81 -0.66 2.63 -15.47
CA PRO A 81 -0.93 4.05 -15.65
C PRO A 81 -1.98 4.55 -14.65
N ASP A 82 -1.81 5.78 -14.17
CA ASP A 82 -2.77 6.49 -13.32
C ASP A 82 -3.16 5.75 -12.02
N LEU A 83 -2.23 4.98 -11.44
CA LEU A 83 -2.45 4.27 -10.17
C LEU A 83 -2.83 5.24 -9.03
N ALA A 84 -4.08 5.16 -8.58
CA ALA A 84 -4.64 6.01 -7.54
C ALA A 84 -5.40 5.23 -6.45
N GLY A 85 -5.93 5.96 -5.46
CA GLY A 85 -6.84 5.44 -4.44
C GLY A 85 -6.30 4.23 -3.67
N VAL A 86 -7.17 3.23 -3.47
CA VAL A 86 -6.84 2.05 -2.64
C VAL A 86 -5.66 1.24 -3.18
N GLY A 87 -5.48 1.19 -4.50
CA GLY A 87 -4.33 0.54 -5.12
C GLY A 87 -3.02 1.20 -4.73
N ARG A 88 -2.94 2.53 -4.87
CA ARG A 88 -1.78 3.32 -4.45
C ARG A 88 -1.51 3.18 -2.94
N ARG A 89 -2.56 3.21 -2.11
CA ARG A 89 -2.43 3.02 -0.65
C ARG A 89 -1.85 1.66 -0.28
N LEU A 90 -2.37 0.58 -0.89
CA LEU A 90 -1.85 -0.77 -0.65
C LEU A 90 -0.39 -0.90 -1.11
N VAL A 91 -0.01 -0.33 -2.25
CA VAL A 91 1.39 -0.27 -2.69
C VAL A 91 2.27 0.44 -1.65
N GLN A 92 1.87 1.62 -1.19
CA GLN A 92 2.68 2.40 -0.25
C GLN A 92 2.83 1.73 1.11
N LYS A 93 1.78 1.07 1.61
CA LYS A 93 1.74 0.52 2.97
C LYS A 93 2.15 -0.94 3.08
N ALA A 94 2.03 -1.71 2.00
CA ALA A 94 2.27 -3.15 2.01
C ALA A 94 3.47 -3.59 1.15
N TRP A 95 4.01 -2.73 0.28
CA TRP A 95 5.20 -3.04 -0.51
C TRP A 95 6.44 -2.26 -0.06
N PRO A 96 7.64 -2.88 -0.12
CA PRO A 96 7.86 -4.30 -0.42
C PRO A 96 7.27 -5.22 0.67
N GLY A 97 6.77 -6.39 0.29
CA GLY A 97 6.13 -7.30 1.24
C GLY A 97 5.24 -8.40 0.62
N PRO A 98 4.58 -9.20 1.48
CA PRO A 98 3.90 -10.43 1.08
C PRO A 98 2.48 -10.19 0.53
N LEU A 99 2.36 -9.20 -0.34
CA LEU A 99 1.12 -8.84 -1.04
C LEU A 99 1.34 -8.90 -2.55
N THR A 100 0.42 -9.55 -3.25
CA THR A 100 0.30 -9.50 -4.71
C THR A 100 -0.96 -8.70 -5.03
N LEU A 101 -0.81 -7.67 -5.86
CA LEU A 101 -1.91 -6.80 -6.30
C LEU A 101 -2.23 -7.10 -7.76
N ILE A 102 -3.52 -7.31 -8.05
CA ILE A 102 -4.04 -7.39 -9.41
C ILE A 102 -4.73 -6.08 -9.74
N PHE A 103 -4.31 -5.42 -10.80
CA PHE A 103 -4.88 -4.15 -11.25
C PHE A 103 -5.65 -4.35 -12.54
N ASP A 104 -6.78 -3.65 -12.66
CA ASP A 104 -7.46 -3.47 -13.94
C ASP A 104 -6.70 -2.40 -14.76
N VAL A 105 -6.23 -2.78 -15.96
CA VAL A 105 -5.51 -1.93 -16.90
C VAL A 105 -6.18 -2.11 -18.27
N PRO A 106 -7.27 -1.38 -18.56
CA PRO A 106 -8.05 -1.56 -19.79
C PRO A 106 -7.29 -1.17 -21.06
N HIS A 107 -6.27 -0.31 -20.92
CA HIS A 107 -5.43 0.21 -22.01
C HIS A 107 -3.94 -0.12 -21.77
N PRO A 108 -3.54 -1.41 -21.77
CA PRO A 108 -2.17 -1.81 -21.46
C PRO A 108 -1.14 -1.24 -22.45
N GLU A 109 -1.55 -0.93 -23.68
CA GLU A 109 -0.71 -0.27 -24.69
C GLU A 109 -0.18 1.11 -24.25
N GLN A 110 -0.84 1.75 -23.27
CA GLN A 110 -0.43 3.03 -22.70
C GLN A 110 0.57 2.87 -21.54
N ALA A 111 0.85 1.65 -21.08
CA ALA A 111 1.83 1.41 -20.03
C ALA A 111 3.26 1.70 -20.55
N GLN A 112 4.09 2.32 -19.71
CA GLN A 112 5.47 2.63 -20.06
C GLN A 112 6.27 1.37 -20.40
N VAL A 113 6.07 0.27 -19.65
CA VAL A 113 6.76 -0.99 -19.91
C VAL A 113 6.52 -1.53 -21.33
N ILE A 114 5.33 -1.30 -21.90
CA ILE A 114 5.01 -1.74 -23.26
C ILE A 114 5.73 -0.86 -24.29
N ARG A 115 5.86 0.44 -24.04
CA ARG A 115 6.68 1.34 -24.87
C ARG A 115 8.17 1.01 -24.80
N ASP A 116 8.67 0.65 -23.61
CA ASP A 116 10.07 0.28 -23.39
C ASP A 116 10.43 -1.08 -24.00
N THR A 117 9.43 -1.94 -24.25
CA THR A 117 9.61 -3.28 -24.81
C THR A 117 9.01 -3.37 -26.22
N SER A 118 7.78 -3.88 -26.35
CA SER A 118 7.05 -3.99 -27.62
C SER A 118 5.57 -4.34 -27.34
N PRO A 119 4.62 -3.88 -28.17
CA PRO A 119 3.21 -4.27 -28.07
C PRO A 119 2.96 -5.79 -28.10
N GLU A 120 3.85 -6.57 -28.71
CA GLU A 120 3.73 -8.03 -28.77
C GLU A 120 3.88 -8.73 -27.40
N HIS A 121 4.43 -8.01 -26.41
CA HIS A 121 4.61 -8.53 -25.05
C HIS A 121 3.44 -8.22 -24.11
N ILE A 122 2.35 -7.62 -24.59
CA ILE A 122 1.16 -7.35 -23.77
C ILE A 122 0.64 -8.64 -23.13
N ASP A 123 0.41 -9.69 -23.92
CA ASP A 123 -0.18 -10.96 -23.43
C ASP A 123 0.75 -11.74 -22.48
N ALA A 124 2.05 -11.39 -22.43
CA ALA A 124 2.98 -11.98 -21.48
C ALA A 124 2.81 -11.45 -20.05
N MET A 125 2.30 -10.22 -19.90
CA MET A 125 2.19 -9.51 -18.62
C MET A 125 0.74 -9.22 -18.24
N TYR A 126 -0.10 -8.90 -19.21
CA TYR A 126 -1.49 -8.54 -19.05
C TYR A 126 -2.39 -9.68 -19.53
N HIS A 127 -3.49 -9.91 -18.82
CA HIS A 127 -4.48 -10.91 -19.17
C HIS A 127 -5.88 -10.35 -18.96
N ALA A 128 -6.67 -10.33 -20.02
CA ALA A 128 -8.04 -9.79 -20.01
C ALA A 128 -8.12 -8.38 -19.41
N GLY A 129 -7.16 -7.50 -19.76
CA GLY A 129 -7.08 -6.14 -19.23
C GLY A 129 -6.73 -6.08 -17.75
N THR A 130 -6.06 -7.10 -17.21
CA THR A 130 -5.58 -7.11 -15.82
C THR A 130 -4.11 -7.49 -15.73
N ILE A 131 -3.41 -7.04 -14.69
CA ILE A 131 -2.02 -7.42 -14.43
C ILE A 131 -1.81 -7.73 -12.95
N GLY A 132 -1.17 -8.85 -12.65
CA GLY A 132 -0.75 -9.21 -11.30
C GLY A 132 0.69 -8.79 -11.05
N ILE A 133 0.93 -7.97 -10.02
CA ILE A 133 2.25 -7.43 -9.67
C ILE A 133 2.58 -7.75 -8.21
N ARG A 134 3.87 -8.00 -7.94
CA ARG A 134 4.41 -8.17 -6.59
C ARG A 134 5.76 -7.46 -6.44
N CYS A 135 5.96 -6.82 -5.29
CA CYS A 135 7.26 -6.29 -4.86
C CYS A 135 7.72 -7.07 -3.61
N PRO A 136 8.59 -8.10 -3.75
CA PRO A 136 9.02 -8.93 -2.62
C PRO A 136 9.90 -8.14 -1.63
N ASP A 137 9.79 -8.45 -0.34
CA ASP A 137 10.63 -7.90 0.75
C ASP A 137 11.85 -8.80 0.99
N ASP A 138 12.67 -8.93 -0.06
CA ASP A 138 13.90 -9.69 -0.02
C ASP A 138 15.01 -8.95 -0.78
N SER A 139 16.17 -8.78 -0.14
CA SER A 139 17.27 -7.99 -0.69
C SER A 139 17.88 -8.58 -1.96
N VAL A 140 17.91 -9.90 -2.11
CA VAL A 140 18.43 -10.57 -3.31
C VAL A 140 17.42 -10.45 -4.45
N ALA A 141 16.14 -10.65 -4.14
CA ALA A 141 15.07 -10.43 -5.12
C ALA A 141 15.05 -8.98 -5.61
N ALA A 142 15.12 -8.00 -4.71
CA ALA A 142 15.12 -6.59 -5.05
C ALA A 142 16.29 -6.24 -5.99
N GLN A 143 17.52 -6.64 -5.63
CA GLN A 143 18.72 -6.41 -6.44
C GLN A 143 18.62 -7.06 -7.82
N LEU A 144 18.15 -8.31 -7.90
CA LEU A 144 17.97 -9.01 -9.17
C LEU A 144 16.97 -8.27 -10.06
N LEU A 145 15.81 -7.92 -9.52
CA LEU A 145 14.72 -7.32 -10.26
C LEU A 145 15.01 -5.87 -10.67
N GLU A 146 15.78 -5.11 -9.88
CA GLU A 146 16.25 -3.77 -10.24
C GLU A 146 17.35 -3.82 -11.31
N ALA A 147 18.21 -4.85 -11.30
CA ALA A 147 19.28 -5.00 -12.29
C ALA A 147 18.78 -5.50 -13.65
N CYS A 148 17.57 -6.07 -13.73
CA CYS A 148 16.99 -6.54 -14.99
C CYS A 148 16.50 -5.37 -15.85
N PRO A 149 16.99 -5.19 -17.09
CA PRO A 149 16.49 -4.15 -18.01
C PRO A 149 15.16 -4.52 -18.67
N PHE A 150 14.59 -5.68 -18.35
CA PHE A 150 13.35 -6.24 -18.90
C PHE A 150 12.39 -6.66 -17.78
N PRO A 151 11.08 -6.75 -18.06
CA PRO A 151 10.11 -7.24 -17.08
C PRO A 151 10.36 -8.72 -16.73
N VAL A 152 10.27 -9.04 -15.43
CA VAL A 152 10.39 -10.41 -14.93
C VAL A 152 9.05 -10.89 -14.44
N VAL A 153 8.58 -12.02 -14.96
CA VAL A 153 7.44 -12.74 -14.39
C VAL A 153 7.93 -13.93 -13.59
N ALA A 154 7.22 -14.26 -12.50
CA ALA A 154 7.56 -15.40 -11.68
C ALA A 154 6.34 -16.16 -11.15
N ALA A 155 6.60 -17.40 -10.76
CA ALA A 155 5.71 -18.27 -9.99
C ALA A 155 6.48 -18.90 -8.83
N SER A 156 5.79 -19.62 -7.93
CA SER A 156 6.47 -20.39 -6.89
C SER A 156 7.37 -21.48 -7.48
N ALA A 157 8.55 -21.67 -6.90
CA ALA A 157 9.61 -22.55 -7.38
C ALA A 157 9.38 -24.05 -7.09
N ASN A 158 8.18 -24.54 -7.39
CA ASN A 158 7.82 -25.96 -7.22
C ASN A 158 7.24 -26.54 -8.52
N PRO A 159 7.30 -27.86 -8.73
CA PRO A 159 6.46 -28.53 -9.71
C PRO A 159 4.97 -28.26 -9.46
N ALA A 160 4.14 -28.37 -10.50
CA ALA A 160 2.70 -28.12 -10.39
C ALA A 160 2.06 -29.04 -9.33
N GLY A 161 1.32 -28.46 -8.37
CA GLY A 161 0.63 -29.21 -7.31
C GLY A 161 1.46 -29.48 -6.05
N GLU A 162 2.79 -29.32 -6.10
CA GLU A 162 3.67 -29.55 -4.95
C GLU A 162 3.76 -28.35 -4.00
N PRO A 163 4.18 -28.55 -2.74
CA PRO A 163 4.49 -27.46 -1.82
C PRO A 163 5.59 -26.53 -2.36
N ALA A 164 5.45 -25.24 -2.13
CA ALA A 164 6.47 -24.26 -2.52
C ALA A 164 7.70 -24.37 -1.59
N PRO A 165 8.93 -24.37 -2.14
CA PRO A 165 10.14 -24.42 -1.33
C PRO A 165 10.34 -23.16 -0.49
N THR A 166 10.92 -23.35 0.69
CA THR A 166 11.17 -22.30 1.69
C THR A 166 12.65 -22.06 1.96
N ASP A 167 13.53 -22.79 1.28
CA ASP A 167 14.98 -22.60 1.25
C ASP A 167 15.54 -23.01 -0.12
N GLY A 168 16.77 -22.56 -0.43
CA GLY A 168 17.39 -22.81 -1.73
C GLY A 168 17.69 -24.28 -1.99
N ASP A 169 17.91 -25.07 -0.93
CA ASP A 169 18.17 -26.50 -1.02
C ASP A 169 16.93 -27.29 -1.43
N GLN A 170 15.77 -26.95 -0.87
CA GLN A 170 14.45 -27.44 -1.29
C GLN A 170 14.16 -27.02 -2.73
N ALA A 171 14.42 -25.75 -3.07
CA ALA A 171 14.15 -25.24 -4.41
C ALA A 171 15.00 -25.93 -5.48
N ARG A 172 16.28 -26.16 -5.18
CA ARG A 172 17.18 -26.98 -5.99
C ARG A 172 16.65 -28.40 -6.16
N LYS A 173 16.36 -29.10 -5.06
CA LYS A 173 15.85 -30.49 -5.14
C LYS A 173 14.55 -30.59 -5.95
N ALA A 174 13.69 -29.58 -5.84
CA ALA A 174 12.42 -29.54 -6.54
C ALA A 174 12.55 -29.30 -8.06
N LEU A 175 13.55 -28.52 -8.48
CA LEU A 175 13.68 -28.04 -9.87
C LEU A 175 15.01 -28.40 -10.54
N ASP A 176 15.78 -29.33 -9.98
CA ASP A 176 17.10 -29.70 -10.52
C ASP A 176 17.00 -30.17 -11.98
N GLY A 177 17.87 -29.60 -12.80
CA GLY A 177 17.92 -29.78 -14.25
C GLY A 177 16.77 -29.17 -15.06
N GLN A 178 15.80 -28.54 -14.40
CA GLN A 178 14.68 -27.83 -15.03
C GLN A 178 14.86 -26.30 -15.03
N VAL A 179 15.65 -25.77 -14.09
CA VAL A 179 16.07 -24.35 -14.05
C VAL A 179 17.58 -24.22 -14.27
N ASP A 180 18.01 -23.07 -14.76
CA ASP A 180 19.40 -22.84 -15.14
C ASP A 180 20.25 -22.38 -13.94
N LEU A 181 19.64 -21.59 -13.05
CA LEU A 181 20.31 -21.02 -11.88
C LEU A 181 19.40 -20.97 -10.64
N VAL A 182 19.97 -21.28 -9.48
CA VAL A 182 19.38 -21.04 -8.15
C VAL A 182 20.25 -20.04 -7.40
N LEU A 183 19.67 -18.90 -6.99
CA LEU A 183 20.25 -18.01 -5.99
C LEU A 183 19.79 -18.49 -4.62
N ASP A 184 20.68 -19.11 -3.85
CA ASP A 184 20.38 -19.61 -2.51
C ASP A 184 20.80 -18.58 -1.47
N ALA A 185 19.82 -17.96 -0.81
CA ALA A 185 20.03 -17.01 0.27
C ALA A 185 19.39 -17.50 1.59
N GLY A 186 19.35 -18.83 1.79
CA GLY A 186 18.83 -19.43 3.02
C GLY A 186 17.30 -19.45 3.11
N HIS A 187 16.77 -19.39 4.33
CA HIS A 187 15.34 -19.60 4.61
C HIS A 187 14.47 -18.37 4.38
N CYS A 188 13.29 -18.57 3.81
CA CYS A 188 12.23 -17.58 3.73
C CYS A 188 11.67 -17.23 5.12
N ARG A 189 11.34 -15.94 5.34
CA ARG A 189 10.84 -15.43 6.62
C ARG A 189 9.50 -16.04 7.04
N TYR A 190 8.55 -16.18 6.11
CA TYR A 190 7.17 -16.58 6.44
C TYR A 190 6.83 -18.03 6.13
N GLY A 191 7.43 -18.63 5.10
CA GLY A 191 7.10 -20.00 4.64
C GLY A 191 5.66 -20.19 4.15
N LYS A 192 4.90 -19.09 3.98
CA LYS A 192 3.50 -19.06 3.51
C LYS A 192 3.41 -18.10 2.34
N ALA A 193 2.62 -18.46 1.33
CA ALA A 193 2.46 -17.65 0.12
C ALA A 193 1.88 -16.24 0.40
N SER A 194 2.14 -15.30 -0.51
CA SER A 194 1.60 -13.94 -0.45
C SER A 194 0.07 -13.90 -0.47
N THR A 195 -0.50 -12.86 0.12
CA THR A 195 -1.93 -12.54 -0.03
C THR A 195 -2.17 -11.99 -1.42
N ILE A 196 -3.28 -12.35 -2.07
CA ILE A 196 -3.65 -11.85 -3.41
C ILE A 196 -4.89 -10.99 -3.28
N VAL A 197 -4.77 -9.73 -3.71
CA VAL A 197 -5.85 -8.75 -3.70
C VAL A 197 -6.02 -8.20 -5.11
N ARG A 198 -7.26 -8.19 -5.61
CA ARG A 198 -7.62 -7.45 -6.82
C ARG A 198 -8.08 -6.06 -6.45
N VAL A 199 -7.49 -5.04 -7.05
CA VAL A 199 -7.94 -3.66 -6.97
C VAL A 199 -8.94 -3.43 -8.10
N THR A 200 -10.08 -2.85 -7.76
CA THR A 200 -11.17 -2.52 -8.69
C THR A 200 -11.50 -1.04 -8.59
N SER A 201 -12.28 -0.52 -9.53
CA SER A 201 -12.76 0.87 -9.47
C SER A 201 -13.62 1.19 -8.23
N LYS A 202 -14.16 0.16 -7.56
CA LYS A 202 -15.02 0.30 -6.35
C LYS A 202 -14.30 -0.03 -5.05
N GLY A 203 -13.03 -0.42 -5.08
CA GLY A 203 -12.30 -0.86 -3.90
C GLY A 203 -11.38 -2.03 -4.19
N TYR A 204 -11.52 -3.12 -3.45
CA TYR A 204 -10.67 -4.29 -3.60
C TYR A 204 -11.37 -5.59 -3.17
N ASP A 205 -10.96 -6.70 -3.77
CA ASP A 205 -11.39 -8.05 -3.44
C ASP A 205 -10.19 -8.89 -3.00
N ILE A 206 -10.32 -9.58 -1.85
CA ILE A 206 -9.31 -10.54 -1.42
C ILE A 206 -9.58 -11.87 -2.13
N LEU A 207 -8.73 -12.21 -3.10
CA LEU A 207 -8.87 -13.46 -3.87
C LEU A 207 -8.27 -14.65 -3.13
N ARG A 208 -7.24 -14.40 -2.31
CA ARG A 208 -6.59 -15.43 -1.49
C ARG A 208 -5.91 -14.80 -0.27
N GLU A 209 -6.24 -15.28 0.92
CA GLU A 209 -5.47 -14.98 2.12
C GLU A 209 -4.13 -15.75 2.15
N GLY A 210 -3.05 -15.03 2.40
CA GLY A 210 -1.70 -15.55 2.52
C GLY A 210 -1.11 -15.16 3.87
N VAL A 211 0.09 -14.58 3.87
CA VAL A 211 0.70 -14.02 5.08
C VAL A 211 -0.16 -12.93 5.72
N LEU A 212 -0.82 -12.10 4.91
CA LEU A 212 -1.71 -11.03 5.38
C LEU A 212 -3.17 -11.52 5.39
N ASP A 213 -3.83 -11.43 6.54
CA ASP A 213 -5.25 -11.72 6.68
C ASP A 213 -6.14 -10.54 6.23
N ALA A 214 -7.44 -10.78 6.08
CA ALA A 214 -8.39 -9.77 5.64
C ALA A 214 -8.46 -8.56 6.56
N ARG A 215 -8.25 -8.75 7.88
CA ARG A 215 -8.21 -7.66 8.85
C ARG A 215 -7.03 -6.73 8.57
N THR A 216 -5.86 -7.28 8.30
CA THR A 216 -4.65 -6.54 7.98
C THR A 216 -4.80 -5.81 6.66
N ILE A 217 -5.32 -6.46 5.62
CA ILE A 217 -5.58 -5.81 4.32
C ILE A 217 -6.56 -4.65 4.49
N ARG A 218 -7.66 -4.83 5.23
CA ARG A 218 -8.62 -3.74 5.49
C ARG A 218 -7.97 -2.53 6.15
N ARG A 219 -7.09 -2.76 7.12
CA ARG A 219 -6.34 -1.69 7.78
C ARG A 219 -5.39 -0.97 6.80
N LEU A 220 -4.70 -1.71 5.94
CA LEU A 220 -3.76 -1.16 4.96
C LEU A 220 -4.48 -0.43 3.81
N ALA A 221 -5.70 -0.85 3.46
CA ALA A 221 -6.51 -0.21 2.42
C ALA A 221 -7.14 1.12 2.85
N GLN A 222 -7.23 1.36 4.16
CA GLN A 222 -7.82 2.57 4.73
C GLN A 222 -6.83 3.74 4.79
N LEU A 223 -7.36 4.95 4.76
CA LEU A 223 -6.66 6.19 5.09
C LEU A 223 -7.28 6.82 6.33
N ARG A 224 -6.45 7.10 7.34
CA ARG A 224 -6.87 7.57 8.66
C ARG A 224 -6.42 9.00 8.92
N PHE A 225 -7.39 9.87 9.18
CA PHE A 225 -7.19 11.25 9.59
C PHE A 225 -7.46 11.39 11.07
N LEU A 226 -6.57 12.07 11.79
CA LEU A 226 -6.72 12.37 13.21
C LEU A 226 -6.63 13.88 13.43
N LEU A 227 -7.73 14.50 13.86
CA LEU A 227 -7.73 15.91 14.24
C LEU A 227 -7.45 16.06 15.74
N VAL A 228 -6.54 16.98 16.10
CA VAL A 228 -6.09 17.14 17.48
C VAL A 228 -6.31 18.56 17.97
N CYS A 229 -7.05 18.70 19.07
CA CYS A 229 -7.13 19.96 19.83
C CYS A 229 -6.95 19.73 21.34
N THR A 230 -7.35 20.67 22.19
CA THR A 230 -7.17 20.57 23.64
C THR A 230 -8.22 19.65 24.28
N GLY A 231 -9.49 20.06 24.27
CA GLY A 231 -10.57 19.34 24.97
C GLY A 231 -11.37 18.37 24.10
N ASN A 232 -11.19 18.38 22.77
CA ASN A 232 -11.98 17.58 21.81
C ASN A 232 -13.51 17.73 21.94
N THR A 233 -13.97 18.92 22.31
CA THR A 233 -15.40 19.27 22.39
C THR A 233 -15.80 20.38 21.41
N CYS A 234 -14.82 21.12 20.87
CA CYS A 234 -15.04 22.27 19.98
C CYS A 234 -14.28 22.06 18.66
N ARG A 235 -13.02 22.53 18.57
CA ARG A 235 -12.22 22.59 17.33
C ARG A 235 -12.06 21.25 16.61
N SER A 236 -11.43 20.24 17.24
CA SER A 236 -11.20 18.96 16.56
C SER A 236 -12.48 18.16 16.33
N ALA A 237 -13.50 18.34 17.17
CA ALA A 237 -14.83 17.76 16.97
C ALA A 237 -15.50 18.35 15.71
N MET A 238 -15.53 19.68 15.58
CA MET A 238 -16.05 20.35 14.38
C MET A 238 -15.24 19.95 13.15
N GLY A 239 -13.92 19.92 13.26
CA GLY A 239 -13.07 19.54 12.14
C GLY A 239 -13.25 18.08 11.70
N GLU A 240 -13.53 17.13 12.61
CA GLU A 240 -13.89 15.76 12.24
C GLU A 240 -15.15 15.74 11.39
N ALA A 241 -16.24 16.33 11.86
CA ALA A 241 -17.51 16.34 11.14
C ALA A 241 -17.40 17.08 9.79
N ILE A 242 -16.69 18.21 9.75
CA ILE A 242 -16.41 18.94 8.51
C ILE A 242 -15.59 18.07 7.55
N LEU A 243 -14.48 17.47 8.00
CA LEU A 243 -13.61 16.68 7.13
C LEU A 243 -14.32 15.43 6.58
N ARG A 244 -15.20 14.80 7.39
CA ARG A 244 -16.04 13.69 6.92
C ARG A 244 -16.91 14.10 5.75
N ARG A 245 -17.62 15.23 5.86
CA ARG A 245 -18.43 15.76 4.76
C ARG A 245 -17.58 16.10 3.52
N LEU A 246 -16.45 16.79 3.71
CA LEU A 246 -15.57 17.16 2.61
C LEU A 246 -14.99 15.94 1.87
N LEU A 247 -14.60 14.89 2.60
CA LEU A 247 -14.12 13.65 2.00
C LEU A 247 -15.25 12.89 1.29
N ALA A 248 -16.45 12.85 1.86
CA ALA A 248 -17.62 12.24 1.24
C ALA A 248 -17.97 12.93 -0.09
N GLU A 249 -17.96 14.28 -0.11
CA GLU A 249 -18.10 15.09 -1.33
C GLU A 249 -16.99 14.78 -2.35
N HIS A 250 -15.73 14.71 -1.91
CA HIS A 250 -14.58 14.47 -2.77
C HIS A 250 -14.60 13.09 -3.43
N VAL A 251 -14.96 12.06 -2.65
CA VAL A 251 -14.99 10.66 -3.11
C VAL A 251 -16.31 10.32 -3.82
N GLY A 252 -17.34 11.14 -3.66
CA GLY A 252 -18.66 10.92 -4.25
C GLY A 252 -19.45 9.81 -3.56
N CYS A 253 -19.37 9.73 -2.22
CA CYS A 253 -20.12 8.78 -1.41
C CYS A 253 -20.92 9.46 -0.30
N ASP A 254 -21.87 8.75 0.30
CA ASP A 254 -22.55 9.21 1.51
C ASP A 254 -21.57 9.22 2.71
N GLU A 255 -21.78 10.12 3.68
CA GLU A 255 -20.93 10.23 4.88
C GLU A 255 -20.89 8.92 5.70
N ASP A 256 -22.01 8.18 5.73
CA ASP A 256 -22.11 6.88 6.40
C ASP A 256 -21.32 5.77 5.68
N ALA A 257 -21.13 5.92 4.36
CA ALA A 257 -20.35 5.01 3.53
C ALA A 257 -18.85 5.35 3.49
N LEU A 258 -18.42 6.41 4.18
CA LEU A 258 -17.04 6.89 4.10
C LEU A 258 -16.02 5.86 4.61
N THR A 259 -16.34 5.20 5.73
CA THR A 259 -15.47 4.16 6.33
C THR A 259 -15.36 2.92 5.45
N SER A 260 -16.46 2.49 4.83
CA SER A 260 -16.44 1.37 3.88
C SER A 260 -15.74 1.73 2.57
N SER A 261 -15.76 3.01 2.19
CA SER A 261 -14.99 3.58 1.06
C SER A 261 -13.51 3.74 1.36
N GLY A 262 -13.08 3.41 2.58
CA GLY A 262 -11.66 3.37 2.96
C GLY A 262 -11.14 4.64 3.60
N TYR A 263 -12.00 5.58 4.02
CA TYR A 263 -11.59 6.80 4.70
C TYR A 263 -12.15 6.84 6.12
N VAL A 264 -11.27 7.05 7.09
CA VAL A 264 -11.63 7.11 8.51
C VAL A 264 -11.16 8.44 9.05
N VAL A 265 -12.08 9.20 9.62
CA VAL A 265 -11.79 10.47 10.29
C VAL A 265 -12.12 10.31 11.75
N GLU A 266 -11.14 10.60 12.59
CA GLU A 266 -11.22 10.54 14.05
C GLU A 266 -10.71 11.88 14.61
N SER A 267 -11.14 12.23 15.82
CA SER A 267 -10.61 13.37 16.56
C SER A 267 -10.26 13.00 17.99
N ALA A 268 -9.30 13.72 18.55
CA ALA A 268 -8.85 13.53 19.92
C ALA A 268 -8.41 14.84 20.56
N GLY A 269 -8.30 14.83 21.90
CA GLY A 269 -7.91 15.97 22.71
C GLY A 269 -6.69 15.68 23.58
N THR A 270 -5.74 16.60 23.61
CA THR A 270 -4.52 16.47 24.45
C THR A 270 -4.83 16.47 25.95
N MET A 271 -5.99 17.01 26.34
CA MET A 271 -6.48 17.08 27.72
C MET A 271 -7.99 16.77 27.79
N ALA A 272 -8.51 15.96 26.87
CA ALA A 272 -9.93 15.63 26.83
C ALA A 272 -10.35 14.75 28.01
N CYS A 273 -11.53 15.04 28.56
CA CYS A 273 -12.25 14.13 29.44
C CYS A 273 -13.06 13.18 28.57
N GLU A 274 -12.80 11.88 28.64
CA GLU A 274 -13.44 10.88 27.79
C GLU A 274 -14.98 10.93 27.89
N GLY A 275 -15.64 10.89 26.73
CA GLY A 275 -17.09 10.80 26.64
C GLY A 275 -17.85 12.11 26.82
N ALA A 276 -17.18 13.26 27.04
CA ALA A 276 -17.88 14.53 27.08
C ALA A 276 -18.49 14.88 25.70
N PRO A 277 -19.73 15.40 25.63
CA PRO A 277 -20.35 15.79 24.36
C PRO A 277 -19.63 17.00 23.75
N ALA A 278 -19.84 17.23 22.45
CA ALA A 278 -19.48 18.51 21.85
C ALA A 278 -20.20 19.67 22.56
N SER A 279 -19.58 20.86 22.59
CA SER A 279 -20.24 22.04 23.17
C SER A 279 -21.49 22.41 22.38
N THR A 280 -22.49 22.95 23.07
CA THR A 280 -23.76 23.36 22.46
C THR A 280 -23.52 24.38 21.34
N GLU A 281 -22.58 25.28 21.52
CA GLU A 281 -22.19 26.29 20.53
C GLU A 281 -21.55 25.66 19.29
N ALA A 282 -20.69 24.64 19.45
CA ALA A 282 -20.11 23.91 18.33
C ALA A 282 -21.18 23.12 17.54
N ILE A 283 -22.12 22.47 18.25
CA ILE A 283 -23.26 21.78 17.63
C ILE A 283 -24.09 22.79 16.83
N ASN A 284 -24.45 23.92 17.42
CA ASN A 284 -25.25 24.95 16.74
C ASN A 284 -24.52 25.55 15.53
N ALA A 285 -23.20 25.77 15.65
CA ALA A 285 -22.38 26.31 14.56
C ALA A 285 -22.34 25.37 13.34
N LEU A 286 -22.30 24.05 13.56
CA LEU A 286 -22.35 23.06 12.48
C LEU A 286 -23.76 22.76 11.98
N ALA A 287 -24.76 22.74 12.87
CA ALA A 287 -26.16 22.55 12.48
C ALA A 287 -26.64 23.66 11.52
N ALA A 288 -26.20 24.91 11.74
CA ALA A 288 -26.45 26.02 10.81
C ALA A 288 -25.84 25.82 9.42
N ARG A 289 -24.91 24.88 9.26
CA ARG A 289 -24.26 24.47 8.00
C ARG A 289 -24.78 23.13 7.48
N GLY A 290 -25.81 22.54 8.12
CA GLY A 290 -26.35 21.23 7.78
C GLY A 290 -25.46 20.05 8.16
N ILE A 291 -24.54 20.20 9.10
CA ILE A 291 -23.68 19.11 9.60
C ILE A 291 -24.14 18.75 11.02
N ASP A 292 -24.40 17.47 11.27
CA ASP A 292 -24.68 16.98 12.61
C ASP A 292 -23.37 16.75 13.40
N LEU A 293 -23.33 17.24 14.64
CA LEU A 293 -22.24 17.02 15.60
C LEU A 293 -22.76 16.43 16.92
N SER A 294 -24.07 16.20 17.05
CA SER A 294 -24.69 15.75 18.30
C SER A 294 -24.24 14.34 18.73
N TYR A 295 -23.80 13.53 17.77
CA TYR A 295 -23.23 12.21 18.01
C TYR A 295 -21.85 12.25 18.69
N HIS A 296 -21.12 13.37 18.59
CA HIS A 296 -19.72 13.45 18.98
C HIS A 296 -19.50 13.16 20.46
N ARG A 297 -18.47 12.38 20.77
CA ARG A 297 -17.99 12.13 22.13
C ARG A 297 -16.49 12.30 22.16
N SER A 298 -16.03 13.17 23.06
CA SER A 298 -14.62 13.48 23.16
C SER A 298 -13.78 12.26 23.56
N THR A 299 -12.60 12.17 22.97
CA THR A 299 -11.67 11.06 23.15
C THR A 299 -10.29 11.62 23.52
N PRO A 300 -9.60 11.08 24.53
CA PRO A 300 -8.24 11.50 24.86
C PRO A 300 -7.26 11.10 23.75
N LEU A 301 -6.25 11.94 23.52
CA LEU A 301 -5.17 11.61 22.58
C LEU A 301 -4.30 10.47 23.15
N THR A 302 -4.23 9.36 22.44
CA THR A 302 -3.46 8.17 22.85
C THR A 302 -2.33 7.84 21.88
N LEU A 303 -1.32 7.10 22.36
CA LEU A 303 -0.28 6.54 21.51
C LEU A 303 -0.86 5.64 20.41
N GLU A 304 -1.91 4.88 20.70
CA GLU A 304 -2.55 4.01 19.70
C GLU A 304 -3.17 4.82 18.56
N ALA A 305 -3.90 5.89 18.88
CA ALA A 305 -4.47 6.78 17.86
C ALA A 305 -3.36 7.37 16.98
N LEU A 306 -2.27 7.83 17.59
CA LEU A 306 -1.11 8.36 16.88
C LEU A 306 -0.42 7.32 16.00
N LEU A 307 -0.31 6.06 16.43
CA LEU A 307 0.30 4.99 15.64
C LEU A 307 -0.53 4.63 14.40
N ARG A 308 -1.86 4.72 14.51
CA ARG A 308 -2.81 4.33 13.46
C ARG A 308 -3.13 5.44 12.45
N ALA A 309 -2.97 6.70 12.82
CA ALA A 309 -3.25 7.84 11.94
C ALA A 309 -2.26 7.91 10.77
N ASP A 310 -2.75 8.11 9.55
CA ASP A 310 -1.92 8.41 8.39
C ASP A 310 -1.65 9.91 8.26
N TYR A 311 -2.64 10.73 8.62
CA TYR A 311 -2.54 12.18 8.67
C TYR A 311 -2.99 12.69 10.03
N ILE A 312 -2.18 13.52 10.67
CA ILE A 312 -2.51 14.16 11.95
C ILE A 312 -2.58 15.67 11.73
N LEU A 313 -3.76 16.25 11.95
CA LEU A 313 -4.04 17.68 11.77
C LEU A 313 -4.21 18.33 13.14
N ALA A 314 -3.18 19.03 13.58
CA ALA A 314 -3.14 19.73 14.85
C ALA A 314 -3.74 21.14 14.73
N MET A 315 -4.59 21.53 15.68
CA MET A 315 -5.20 22.87 15.66
C MET A 315 -4.20 23.99 16.00
N THR A 316 -3.10 23.68 16.68
CA THR A 316 -2.07 24.66 17.07
C THR A 316 -0.68 24.01 17.12
N ALA A 317 0.36 24.84 17.10
CA ALA A 317 1.75 24.43 17.30
C ALA A 317 1.94 23.70 18.64
N GLY A 318 1.21 24.12 19.68
CA GLY A 318 1.19 23.44 20.98
C GLY A 318 0.65 22.01 20.90
N HIS A 319 -0.45 21.78 20.16
CA HIS A 319 -0.97 20.43 19.95
C HIS A 319 0.01 19.55 19.18
N ARG A 320 0.67 20.10 18.15
CA ARG A 320 1.72 19.38 17.40
C ARG A 320 2.91 19.04 18.29
N ALA A 321 3.32 19.93 19.19
CA ALA A 321 4.36 19.65 20.18
C ALA A 321 3.96 18.50 21.12
N THR A 322 2.71 18.46 21.58
CA THR A 322 2.20 17.34 22.39
C THR A 322 2.21 16.01 21.63
N VAL A 323 1.82 16.02 20.34
CA VAL A 323 1.94 14.84 19.47
C VAL A 323 3.38 14.33 19.44
N GLY A 324 4.34 15.23 19.21
CA GLY A 324 5.77 14.90 19.20
C GLY A 324 6.31 14.41 20.54
N ALA A 325 5.78 14.92 21.66
CA ALA A 325 6.14 14.47 23.00
C ALA A 325 5.67 13.03 23.28
N ILE A 326 4.52 12.62 22.74
CA ILE A 326 4.00 11.25 22.88
C ILE A 326 4.68 10.30 21.91
N LEU A 327 4.80 10.69 20.63
CA LEU A 327 5.40 9.90 19.57
C LEU A 327 6.19 10.80 18.61
N PRO A 328 7.51 10.94 18.79
CA PRO A 328 8.33 11.80 17.92
C PRO A 328 8.21 11.48 16.43
N ALA A 329 8.16 10.19 16.09
CA ALA A 329 7.99 9.72 14.70
C ALA A 329 6.66 10.11 14.06
N ALA A 330 5.64 10.51 14.85
CA ALA A 330 4.38 11.00 14.31
C ALA A 330 4.50 12.41 13.71
N LEU A 331 5.56 13.15 14.00
CA LEU A 331 5.78 14.50 13.46
C LEU A 331 5.95 14.50 11.93
N ASP A 332 6.45 13.42 11.35
CA ASP A 332 6.59 13.24 9.90
C ASP A 332 5.23 13.27 9.17
N ARG A 333 4.16 12.94 9.89
CA ARG A 333 2.78 12.92 9.41
C ARG A 333 1.86 13.85 10.19
N CYS A 334 2.43 14.77 10.98
CA CYS A 334 1.68 15.75 11.77
C CYS A 334 1.98 17.17 11.32
N ARG A 335 0.94 17.84 10.82
CA ARG A 335 0.96 19.24 10.42
C ARG A 335 -0.14 20.03 11.09
N LEU A 336 -0.03 21.35 11.05
CA LEU A 336 -1.14 22.20 11.46
C LEU A 336 -2.29 22.08 10.47
N VAL A 337 -3.52 22.20 10.96
CA VAL A 337 -4.70 22.22 10.09
C VAL A 337 -4.68 23.41 9.14
N ASP A 338 -4.16 24.54 9.62
CA ASP A 338 -4.06 25.84 8.95
C ASP A 338 -2.63 26.39 9.10
N GLU A 339 -2.22 27.38 8.29
CA GLU A 339 -0.86 27.96 8.36
C GLU A 339 -0.55 28.58 9.74
N ALA A 340 -1.59 29.07 10.42
CA ALA A 340 -1.52 29.63 11.75
C ALA A 340 -2.40 28.88 12.74
N ASP A 341 -2.14 29.04 14.04
CA ASP A 341 -2.93 28.47 15.11
C ASP A 341 -4.42 28.83 14.98
N VAL A 342 -5.28 27.84 15.16
CA VAL A 342 -6.73 28.01 15.25
C VAL A 342 -7.10 28.33 16.69
N ASP A 343 -7.52 29.57 16.91
CA ASP A 343 -7.93 30.10 18.21
C ASP A 343 -9.03 29.25 18.84
N ASP A 344 -8.99 29.10 20.17
CA ASP A 344 -9.99 28.34 20.91
C ASP A 344 -11.28 29.17 21.07
N PRO A 345 -12.43 28.75 20.51
CA PRO A 345 -13.68 29.48 20.67
C PRO A 345 -14.34 29.27 22.04
N MET A 346 -13.74 28.46 22.93
CA MET A 346 -14.32 28.10 24.22
C MET A 346 -14.70 29.34 25.05
N GLY A 347 -15.95 29.38 25.52
CA GLY A 347 -16.51 30.52 26.28
C GLY A 347 -16.91 31.73 25.41
N GLY A 348 -16.68 31.69 24.10
CA GLY A 348 -17.11 32.71 23.15
C GLY A 348 -18.59 32.60 22.77
N ASP A 349 -19.06 33.57 22.01
CA ASP A 349 -20.43 33.63 21.50
C ASP A 349 -20.64 32.79 20.23
N THR A 350 -21.89 32.70 19.76
CA THR A 350 -22.22 31.94 18.55
C THR A 350 -21.44 32.40 17.31
N ALA A 351 -21.14 33.71 17.20
CA ALA A 351 -20.38 34.24 16.07
C ALA A 351 -18.92 33.76 16.10
N THR A 352 -18.31 33.66 17.28
CA THR A 352 -16.95 33.14 17.48
C THR A 352 -16.84 31.69 17.04
N TYR A 353 -17.79 30.84 17.42
CA TYR A 353 -17.83 29.44 16.97
C TYR A 353 -18.07 29.31 15.47
N ALA A 354 -18.96 30.12 14.90
CA ALA A 354 -19.22 30.14 13.46
C ALA A 354 -17.96 30.54 12.65
N LEU A 355 -17.21 31.53 13.13
CA LEU A 355 -15.95 31.94 12.51
C LEU A 355 -14.89 30.84 12.62
N CYS A 356 -14.77 30.20 13.79
CA CYS A 356 -13.86 29.07 14.00
C CYS A 356 -14.19 27.91 13.05
N ALA A 357 -15.47 27.53 12.93
CA ALA A 357 -15.91 26.47 12.02
C ALA A 357 -15.61 26.81 10.55
N LYS A 358 -15.85 28.07 10.14
CA LYS A 358 -15.54 28.54 8.79
C LYS A 358 -14.04 28.46 8.50
N ARG A 359 -13.19 28.89 9.44
CA ARG A 359 -11.74 28.82 9.30
C ARG A 359 -11.25 27.38 9.17
N ILE A 360 -11.73 26.49 10.04
CA ILE A 360 -11.42 25.05 9.98
C ILE A 360 -11.83 24.46 8.62
N GLU A 361 -13.02 24.77 8.11
CA GLU A 361 -13.45 24.27 6.80
C GLU A 361 -12.57 24.77 5.66
N GLN A 362 -12.21 26.05 5.63
CA GLN A 362 -11.32 26.61 4.62
C GLN A 362 -9.95 25.94 4.65
N ALA A 363 -9.39 25.78 5.85
CA ALA A 363 -8.11 25.12 6.05
C ALA A 363 -8.16 23.65 5.59
N LEU A 364 -9.20 22.90 5.98
CA LEU A 364 -9.35 21.50 5.58
C LEU A 364 -9.55 21.32 4.06
N ARG A 365 -10.22 22.25 3.37
CA ARG A 365 -10.31 22.23 1.90
C ARG A 365 -8.92 22.33 1.27
N HIS A 366 -8.10 23.28 1.72
CA HIS A 366 -6.71 23.41 1.26
C HIS A 366 -5.89 22.15 1.59
N GLN A 367 -6.05 21.58 2.79
CA GLN A 367 -5.36 20.35 3.17
C GLN A 367 -5.66 19.18 2.22
N LEU A 368 -6.91 19.05 1.75
CA LEU A 368 -7.33 17.98 0.83
C LEU A 368 -6.77 18.14 -0.59
N GLU A 369 -6.40 19.35 -1.01
CA GLU A 369 -5.73 19.59 -2.30
C GLU A 369 -4.31 19.03 -2.32
N GLU A 370 -3.64 18.97 -1.17
CA GLU A 370 -2.27 18.47 -1.04
C GLU A 370 -2.19 16.97 -0.72
N ILE A 371 -3.29 16.37 -0.23
CA ILE A 371 -3.29 14.96 0.18
C ILE A 371 -3.61 14.09 -1.04
N PRO A 372 -2.75 13.14 -1.42
CA PRO A 372 -3.05 12.21 -2.49
C PRO A 372 -4.10 11.20 -1.99
N LEU A 373 -5.37 11.44 -2.33
CA LEU A 373 -6.53 10.63 -1.91
C LEU A 373 -6.70 9.35 -2.74
#